data_AF-A0A953YHI5-F1
#
_entry.id   AF-A0A953YHI5-F1
#
_cell.length_a   1.000
_cell.length_b   1.000
_cell.length_c   1.000
_cell.angle_alpha   90.00
_cell.angle_beta   90.00
_cell.angle_gamma   90.00
#
_symmetry.space_group_name_H-M   'P 1'
#
loop_
_entity.id
_entity.type
_entity.pdbx_description
1 polymer ?
#
loop_
_entity_poly.entity_id
_entity_poly.type
_entity_poly.pdbx_seq_one_letter_code
_entity_poly.pdbx_strand_id
1 'polypeptide(L)'
;GNEHALIFYGEDGRQRRISRPELLTQVARLAAAFKAAGIMPGDRVAGLLPNIAEGVIAMLAAATVGAVFTSASPDFGVQGVVDRFGQTTPKLLLTVDGYLYNGKRIDIRAKVADIVAMLPTVERVVVAPFLNEQPDIQQIKHAVTLSGFTSSFTDSTVPQYERLPFNHPLYIMYSSGTTGV
;
A
#
# COMPACT_ATOMS: atom_id res chain seq x y z
N GLY A 1 19.78 0.40 -20.30
CA GLY A 1 20.13 1.79 -19.93
C GLY A 1 19.41 2.14 -18.64
N ASN A 2 20.19 2.40 -17.59
CA ASN A 2 19.84 2.41 -16.16
C ASN A 2 19.10 1.14 -15.66
N GLU A 3 19.88 0.21 -15.11
CA GLU A 3 19.47 -1.15 -14.72
C GLU A 3 18.42 -1.20 -13.60
N HIS A 4 18.33 -0.15 -12.77
CA HIS A 4 17.42 -0.10 -11.63
C HIS A 4 16.29 0.92 -11.84
N ALA A 5 15.06 0.48 -11.59
CA ALA A 5 13.87 1.32 -11.54
C ALA A 5 13.69 2.00 -10.19
N LEU A 6 14.02 1.29 -9.09
CA LEU A 6 13.94 1.82 -7.72
C LEU A 6 15.23 1.52 -6.96
N ILE A 7 15.65 2.47 -6.14
CA ILE A 7 16.75 2.30 -5.19
C ILE A 7 16.25 2.85 -3.85
N PHE A 8 16.15 1.97 -2.86
CA PHE A 8 15.77 2.29 -1.49
C PHE A 8 17.00 2.39 -0.60
N TYR A 9 16.99 3.36 0.31
CA TYR A 9 17.96 3.57 1.37
C TYR A 9 17.24 3.71 2.70
N GLY A 10 17.54 2.85 3.67
CA GLY A 10 17.03 2.91 5.03
C GLY A 10 18.03 3.53 6.01
N GLU A 11 17.54 4.05 7.14
CA GLU A 11 18.38 4.62 8.21
C GLU A 11 19.30 3.58 8.89
N ASP A 12 18.95 2.30 8.81
CA ASP A 12 19.74 1.18 9.32
C ASP A 12 20.80 0.68 8.33
N GLY A 13 21.04 1.42 7.25
CA GLY A 13 21.99 1.06 6.20
C GLY A 13 21.46 0.02 5.21
N ARG A 14 20.21 -0.48 5.37
CA ARG A 14 19.60 -1.36 4.36
C ARG A 14 19.51 -0.63 3.03
N GLN A 15 19.92 -1.32 1.97
CA GLN A 15 19.76 -0.88 0.59
C GLN A 15 19.02 -1.95 -0.19
N ARG A 16 18.11 -1.53 -1.06
CA ARG A 16 17.43 -2.43 -1.99
C ARG A 16 17.36 -1.79 -3.36
N ARG A 17 17.80 -2.53 -4.38
CA ARG A 17 17.72 -2.11 -5.78
C ARG A 17 16.71 -3.02 -6.47
N ILE A 18 15.80 -2.44 -7.24
CA ILE A 18 14.79 -3.17 -8.01
C ILE A 18 14.95 -2.75 -9.46
N SER A 19 15.24 -3.71 -10.33
CA SER A 19 15.29 -3.52 -11.78
C SER A 19 13.90 -3.29 -12.38
N ARG A 20 13.86 -2.81 -13.63
CA ARG A 20 12.58 -2.63 -14.35
C ARG A 20 11.80 -3.96 -14.48
N PRO A 21 12.40 -5.11 -14.88
CA PRO A 21 11.68 -6.38 -14.93
C PRO A 21 11.18 -6.85 -13.56
N GLU A 22 11.96 -6.67 -12.50
CA GLU A 22 11.54 -7.03 -11.13
C GLU A 22 10.39 -6.14 -10.64
N LEU A 23 10.40 -4.85 -10.98
CA LEU A 23 9.30 -3.95 -10.67
C LEU A 23 8.03 -4.40 -11.41
N LEU A 24 8.12 -4.67 -12.71
CA LEU A 24 6.98 -5.14 -13.52
C LEU A 24 6.41 -6.46 -12.98
N THR A 25 7.28 -7.40 -12.59
CA THR A 25 6.84 -8.67 -11.99
C THR A 25 6.11 -8.42 -10.66
N GLN A 26 6.66 -7.59 -9.77
CA GLN A 26 6.02 -7.28 -8.48
C GLN A 26 4.67 -6.58 -8.67
N VAL A 27 4.57 -5.64 -9.62
CA VAL A 27 3.32 -4.98 -10.01
C VAL A 27 2.31 -6.00 -10.56
N ALA A 28 2.74 -6.91 -11.44
CA ALA A 28 1.87 -7.92 -12.03
C ALA A 28 1.25 -8.84 -10.97
N ARG A 29 2.07 -9.33 -10.03
CA ARG A 29 1.62 -10.18 -8.91
C ARG A 29 0.63 -9.46 -8.01
N LEU A 30 0.94 -8.22 -7.63
CA LEU A 30 0.07 -7.46 -6.74
C LEU A 30 -1.24 -7.04 -7.44
N ALA A 31 -1.19 -6.69 -8.72
CA ALA A 31 -2.37 -6.40 -9.53
C ALA A 31 -3.28 -7.63 -9.67
N ALA A 32 -2.70 -8.82 -9.92
CA ALA A 32 -3.46 -10.07 -9.95
C ALA A 32 -4.11 -10.38 -8.59
N ALA A 33 -3.38 -10.16 -7.49
CA ALA A 33 -3.90 -10.31 -6.13
C ALA A 33 -5.03 -9.31 -5.83
N PHE A 34 -4.93 -8.06 -6.29
CA PHE A 34 -6.02 -7.07 -6.19
C PHE A 34 -7.28 -7.54 -6.92
N LYS A 35 -7.15 -8.00 -8.17
CA LYS A 35 -8.29 -8.54 -8.93
C LYS A 35 -8.93 -9.74 -8.22
N ALA A 36 -8.12 -10.67 -7.72
CA ALA A 36 -8.61 -11.83 -6.98
C ALA A 36 -9.27 -11.47 -5.64
N ALA A 37 -8.86 -10.35 -5.02
CA ALA A 37 -9.50 -9.79 -3.84
C ALA A 37 -10.76 -8.96 -4.16
N GLY A 38 -11.21 -8.92 -5.42
CA GLY A 38 -12.43 -8.22 -5.83
C GLY A 38 -12.27 -6.72 -6.04
N ILE A 39 -11.04 -6.21 -6.18
CA ILE A 39 -10.80 -4.80 -6.53
C ILE A 39 -11.16 -4.59 -8.00
N MET A 40 -12.08 -3.65 -8.23
CA MET A 40 -12.58 -3.27 -9.55
C MET A 40 -12.13 -1.85 -9.92
N PRO A 41 -12.18 -1.47 -11.21
CA PRO A 41 -11.94 -0.09 -11.62
C PRO A 41 -12.80 0.91 -10.83
N GLY A 42 -12.17 1.95 -10.28
CA GLY A 42 -12.82 2.97 -9.45
C GLY A 42 -12.85 2.68 -7.94
N ASP A 43 -12.56 1.45 -7.51
CA ASP A 43 -12.38 1.14 -6.09
C ASP A 43 -11.14 1.84 -5.52
N ARG A 44 -11.18 2.18 -4.23
CA ARG A 44 -10.05 2.86 -3.58
C ARG A 44 -9.13 1.85 -2.90
N VAL A 45 -7.85 1.99 -3.18
CA VAL A 45 -6.74 1.28 -2.52
C VAL A 45 -5.94 2.32 -1.74
N ALA A 46 -5.94 2.19 -0.40
CA ALA A 46 -5.24 3.09 0.49
C ALA A 46 -3.83 2.56 0.85
N GLY A 47 -2.86 3.46 0.98
CA GLY A 47 -1.52 3.16 1.49
C GLY A 47 -1.20 3.97 2.74
N LEU A 48 -0.98 3.30 3.86
CA LEU A 48 -0.39 3.85 5.09
C LEU A 48 1.05 3.33 5.21
N LEU A 49 1.95 3.91 4.41
CA LEU A 49 3.28 3.36 4.15
C LEU A 49 4.36 4.45 4.29
N PRO A 50 5.54 4.12 4.83
CA PRO A 50 6.72 5.00 4.71
C PRO A 50 7.19 5.05 3.25
N ASN A 51 8.24 5.82 2.96
CA ASN A 51 8.83 5.91 1.63
C ASN A 51 9.63 4.63 1.27
N ILE A 52 8.91 3.58 0.87
CA ILE A 52 9.46 2.26 0.51
C ILE A 52 8.98 1.82 -0.87
N ALA A 53 9.69 0.85 -1.46
CA ALA A 53 9.38 0.34 -2.81
C ALA A 53 7.94 -0.21 -2.92
N GLU A 54 7.44 -0.83 -1.85
CA GLU A 54 6.09 -1.37 -1.77
C GLU A 54 5.02 -0.30 -2.00
N GLY A 55 5.26 0.95 -1.59
CA GLY A 55 4.36 2.07 -1.88
C GLY A 55 4.24 2.34 -3.38
N VAL A 56 5.37 2.35 -4.10
CA VAL A 56 5.39 2.51 -5.56
C VAL A 56 4.75 1.31 -6.26
N ILE A 57 5.06 0.09 -5.81
CA ILE A 57 4.50 -1.13 -6.37
C ILE A 57 2.98 -1.16 -6.20
N ALA A 58 2.47 -0.81 -5.02
CA ALA A 58 1.05 -0.74 -4.72
C ALA A 58 0.31 0.30 -5.57
N MET A 59 0.91 1.48 -5.69
CA MET A 59 0.40 2.57 -6.53
C MET A 59 0.28 2.13 -8.00
N LEU A 60 1.33 1.52 -8.55
CA LEU A 60 1.32 1.02 -9.94
C LEU A 60 0.36 -0.17 -10.13
N ALA A 61 0.25 -1.06 -9.15
CA ALA A 61 -0.69 -2.18 -9.20
C ALA A 61 -2.14 -1.71 -9.15
N ALA A 62 -2.46 -0.71 -8.31
CA ALA A 62 -3.77 -0.09 -8.27
C ALA A 62 -4.12 0.55 -9.63
N ALA A 63 -3.20 1.34 -10.19
CA ALA A 63 -3.37 1.94 -11.52
C ALA A 63 -3.56 0.87 -12.62
N THR A 64 -2.83 -0.24 -12.56
CA THR A 64 -2.93 -1.35 -13.52
C THR A 64 -4.34 -1.94 -13.57
N VAL A 65 -5.00 -2.07 -12.41
CA VAL A 65 -6.36 -2.63 -12.29
C VAL A 65 -7.46 -1.57 -12.39
N GLY A 66 -7.10 -0.31 -12.65
CA GLY A 66 -8.02 0.82 -12.67
C GLY A 66 -8.54 1.26 -11.31
N ALA A 67 -7.96 0.80 -10.21
CA ALA A 67 -8.27 1.30 -8.89
C ALA A 67 -7.68 2.70 -8.69
N VAL A 68 -8.30 3.47 -7.78
CA VAL A 68 -7.88 4.81 -7.41
C VAL A 68 -7.01 4.72 -6.16
N PHE A 69 -5.75 5.13 -6.28
CA PHE A 69 -4.83 5.05 -5.15
C PHE A 69 -4.89 6.32 -4.29
N THR A 70 -4.79 6.15 -2.98
CA THR A 70 -4.68 7.25 -2.02
C THR A 70 -3.72 6.85 -0.91
N SER A 71 -3.03 7.81 -0.31
CA SER A 71 -2.05 7.50 0.73
C SER A 71 -1.97 8.54 1.83
N ALA A 72 -1.43 8.12 2.97
CA ALA A 72 -1.08 8.95 4.10
C ALA A 72 0.25 8.46 4.71
N SER A 73 1.03 9.38 5.29
CA SER A 73 2.24 8.98 6.03
C SER A 73 1.84 8.17 7.27
N PRO A 74 2.61 7.12 7.63
CA PRO A 74 2.43 6.44 8.91
C PRO A 74 2.74 7.34 10.11
N ASP A 75 3.25 8.57 9.92
CA ASP A 75 3.43 9.55 11.00
C ASP A 75 2.10 10.16 11.49
N PHE A 76 1.03 10.07 10.70
CA PHE A 76 -0.28 10.54 11.14
C PHE A 76 -0.79 9.72 12.33
N GLY A 77 -1.46 10.40 13.25
CA GLY A 77 -2.25 9.77 14.30
C GLY A 77 -3.51 9.11 13.73
N VAL A 78 -4.15 8.24 14.51
CA VAL A 78 -5.35 7.48 14.12
C VAL A 78 -6.39 8.38 13.45
N GLN A 79 -6.81 9.45 14.13
CA GLN A 79 -7.85 10.34 13.62
C GLN A 79 -7.45 11.00 12.30
N GLY A 80 -6.21 11.47 12.18
CA GLY A 80 -5.74 12.12 10.94
C GLY A 80 -5.72 11.18 9.73
N VAL A 81 -5.55 9.87 9.94
CA VAL A 81 -5.70 8.85 8.88
C VAL A 81 -7.17 8.60 8.59
N VAL A 82 -8.00 8.45 9.62
CA VAL A 82 -9.45 8.21 9.48
C VAL A 82 -10.15 9.38 8.78
N ASP A 83 -9.81 10.63 9.09
CA ASP A 83 -10.39 11.81 8.42
C ASP A 83 -10.13 11.79 6.92
N ARG A 84 -8.99 11.24 6.49
CA ARG A 84 -8.60 11.12 5.08
C ARG A 84 -9.26 9.92 4.42
N PHE A 85 -9.01 8.73 4.96
CA PHE A 85 -9.47 7.48 4.36
C PHE A 85 -10.98 7.27 4.53
N GLY A 86 -11.60 7.84 5.56
CA GLY A 86 -13.05 7.84 5.75
C GLY A 86 -13.79 8.55 4.62
N GLN A 87 -13.22 9.64 4.06
CA GLN A 87 -13.80 10.35 2.91
C GLN A 87 -13.69 9.53 1.61
N THR A 88 -12.67 8.69 1.49
CA THR A 88 -12.38 7.94 0.25
C THR A 88 -12.85 6.50 0.29
N THR A 89 -13.30 5.99 1.45
CA THR A 89 -13.90 4.66 1.63
C THR A 89 -13.12 3.54 0.91
N PRO A 90 -11.83 3.32 1.25
CA PRO A 90 -11.02 2.28 0.61
C PRO A 90 -11.55 0.89 0.94
N LYS A 91 -11.44 -0.02 -0.04
CA LYS A 91 -11.71 -1.46 0.13
C LYS A 91 -10.49 -2.22 0.63
N LEU A 92 -9.30 -1.75 0.27
CA LEU A 92 -8.04 -2.37 0.63
C LEU A 92 -7.08 -1.33 1.21
N LEU A 93 -6.41 -1.70 2.31
CA LEU A 93 -5.36 -0.91 2.95
C LEU A 93 -4.02 -1.65 2.87
N LEU A 94 -3.01 -1.05 2.28
CA LEU A 94 -1.62 -1.50 2.41
C LEU A 94 -0.92 -0.73 3.52
N THR A 95 -0.15 -1.44 4.34
CA THR A 95 0.59 -0.83 5.44
C THR A 95 1.85 -1.64 5.78
N VAL A 96 2.57 -1.24 6.84
CA VAL A 96 3.75 -1.90 7.39
C VAL A 96 3.53 -2.25 8.86
N ASP A 97 4.37 -3.11 9.42
CA ASP A 97 4.41 -3.37 10.87
C ASP A 97 5.02 -2.21 11.66
N GLY A 98 5.85 -1.40 11.01
CA GLY A 98 6.43 -0.19 11.60
C GLY A 98 7.44 0.44 10.66
N TYR A 99 8.18 1.43 11.16
CA TYR A 99 9.19 2.13 10.39
C TYR A 99 10.33 2.66 11.27
N LEU A 100 11.39 3.13 10.61
CA LEU A 100 12.51 3.82 11.24
C LEU A 100 12.39 5.31 10.99
N TYR A 101 12.59 6.11 12.03
CA TYR A 101 12.69 7.55 11.91
C TYR A 101 13.61 8.11 12.98
N ASN A 102 14.62 8.87 12.57
CA ASN A 102 15.62 9.47 13.44
C ASN A 102 16.26 8.44 14.40
N GLY A 103 16.61 7.27 13.86
CA GLY A 103 17.22 6.16 14.60
C GLY A 103 16.28 5.41 15.54
N LYS A 104 14.98 5.76 15.59
CA LYS A 104 13.98 5.09 16.44
C LYS A 104 13.19 4.08 15.64
N ARG A 105 12.91 2.93 16.26
CA ARG A 105 11.96 1.92 15.78
C ARG A 105 10.55 2.31 16.24
N ILE A 106 9.65 2.53 15.30
CA ILE A 106 8.26 2.93 15.57
C ILE A 106 7.34 1.81 15.08
N ASP A 107 6.77 1.06 16.02
CA ASP A 107 5.74 0.07 15.73
C ASP A 107 4.38 0.75 15.51
N ILE A 108 3.64 0.36 14.47
CA ILE A 108 2.33 0.92 14.17
C ILE A 108 1.19 -0.10 14.15
N ARG A 109 1.42 -1.37 14.52
CA ARG A 109 0.42 -2.43 14.37
C ARG A 109 -0.84 -2.18 15.19
N ALA A 110 -0.69 -1.76 16.44
CA ALA A 110 -1.82 -1.35 17.28
C ALA A 110 -2.58 -0.17 16.66
N LYS A 111 -1.86 0.85 16.20
CA LYS A 111 -2.45 2.01 15.50
C LYS A 111 -3.21 1.60 14.24
N VAL A 112 -2.66 0.67 13.46
CA VAL A 112 -3.33 0.12 12.26
C VAL A 112 -4.62 -0.61 12.65
N ALA A 113 -4.61 -1.40 13.73
CA ALA A 113 -5.81 -2.07 14.21
C ALA A 113 -6.91 -1.05 14.59
N ASP A 114 -6.55 0.03 15.29
CA ASP A 114 -7.47 1.12 15.65
C ASP A 114 -8.04 1.81 14.41
N ILE A 115 -7.19 2.14 13.42
CA ILE A 115 -7.61 2.75 12.15
C ILE A 115 -8.59 1.83 11.41
N VAL A 116 -8.27 0.53 11.29
CA VAL A 116 -9.11 -0.44 10.56
C VAL A 116 -10.46 -0.63 11.26
N ALA A 117 -10.51 -0.58 12.60
CA ALA A 117 -11.77 -0.62 13.34
C ALA A 117 -12.70 0.57 13.01
N MET A 118 -12.13 1.72 12.62
CA MET A 118 -12.84 2.94 12.26
C MET A 118 -13.11 3.08 10.75
N LEU A 119 -12.61 2.16 9.92
CA LEU A 119 -12.80 2.16 8.46
C LEU A 119 -13.57 0.90 8.03
N PRO A 120 -14.91 0.87 8.20
CA PRO A 120 -15.71 -0.34 7.99
C PRO A 120 -15.74 -0.84 6.55
N THR A 121 -15.32 -0.02 5.58
CA THR A 121 -15.23 -0.39 4.16
C THR A 121 -13.97 -1.18 3.82
N VAL A 122 -12.98 -1.24 4.73
CA VAL A 122 -11.74 -1.98 4.51
C VAL A 122 -12.00 -3.47 4.69
N GLU A 123 -12.00 -4.20 3.58
CA GLU A 123 -12.25 -5.65 3.51
C GLU A 123 -10.94 -6.47 3.52
N ARG A 124 -9.80 -5.81 3.25
CA ARG A 124 -8.47 -6.43 3.22
C ARG A 124 -7.39 -5.47 3.72
N VAL A 125 -6.53 -5.96 4.61
CA VAL A 125 -5.32 -5.26 5.04
C VAL A 125 -4.10 -6.06 4.60
N VAL A 126 -3.18 -5.44 3.84
CA VAL A 126 -1.96 -6.08 3.37
C VAL A 126 -0.76 -5.45 4.09
N VAL A 127 -0.07 -6.26 4.89
CA VAL A 127 1.06 -5.79 5.71
C VAL A 127 2.37 -6.19 5.03
N ALA A 128 3.13 -5.19 4.59
CA ALA A 128 4.49 -5.35 4.12
C ALA A 128 5.46 -5.39 5.32
N PRO A 129 6.30 -6.42 5.44
CA PRO A 129 7.35 -6.47 6.47
C PRO A 129 8.32 -5.30 6.35
N PHE A 130 8.55 -4.55 7.43
CA PHE A 130 9.56 -3.49 7.46
C PHE A 130 10.48 -3.56 8.69
N LEU A 131 9.91 -3.69 9.91
CA LEU A 131 10.72 -3.84 11.13
C LEU A 131 11.06 -5.30 11.45
N ASN A 132 10.14 -6.21 11.16
CA ASN A 132 10.28 -7.64 11.40
C ASN A 132 10.02 -8.40 10.09
N GLU A 133 10.82 -9.42 9.78
CA GLU A 133 10.62 -10.24 8.57
C GLU A 133 9.26 -10.96 8.55
N GLN A 134 8.81 -11.39 9.74
CA GLN A 134 7.53 -12.04 9.96
C GLN A 134 6.75 -11.26 11.02
N PRO A 135 6.05 -10.18 10.64
CA PRO A 135 5.31 -9.38 11.59
C PRO A 135 4.10 -10.16 12.11
N ASP A 136 3.87 -10.12 13.43
CA ASP A 136 2.60 -10.58 14.01
C ASP A 136 1.50 -9.57 13.67
N ILE A 137 0.50 -10.05 12.94
CA ILE A 137 -0.63 -9.28 12.40
C ILE A 137 -1.99 -9.77 12.92
N GLN A 138 -2.01 -10.67 13.91
CA GLN A 138 -3.24 -11.33 14.37
C GLN A 138 -4.29 -10.35 14.92
N GLN A 139 -3.84 -9.23 15.49
CA GLN A 139 -4.71 -8.20 16.07
C GLN A 139 -5.29 -7.24 15.02
N ILE A 140 -4.83 -7.31 13.77
CA ILE A 140 -5.32 -6.44 12.69
C ILE A 140 -6.39 -7.20 11.91
N LYS A 141 -7.64 -6.73 11.99
CA LYS A 141 -8.76 -7.33 11.26
C LYS A 141 -8.49 -7.35 9.75
N HIS A 142 -8.86 -8.45 9.09
CA HIS A 142 -8.67 -8.65 7.64
C HIS A 142 -7.21 -8.67 7.17
N ALA A 143 -6.23 -8.79 8.08
CA ALA A 143 -4.83 -8.71 7.73
C ALA A 143 -4.28 -9.99 7.09
N VAL A 144 -3.39 -9.78 6.12
CA VAL A 144 -2.50 -10.79 5.53
C VAL A 144 -1.13 -10.15 5.29
N THR A 145 -0.07 -10.95 5.29
CA THR A 145 1.25 -10.46 4.87
C THR A 145 1.27 -10.23 3.36
N LEU A 146 2.11 -9.31 2.88
CA LEU A 146 2.27 -9.05 1.44
C LEU A 146 2.69 -10.31 0.67
N SER A 147 3.58 -11.12 1.24
CA SER A 147 3.99 -12.39 0.66
C SER A 147 2.83 -13.38 0.60
N GLY A 148 2.04 -13.50 1.67
CA GLY A 148 0.85 -14.35 1.68
C GLY A 148 -0.19 -13.91 0.66
N PHE A 149 -0.43 -12.60 0.54
CA PHE A 149 -1.39 -12.01 -0.38
C PHE A 149 -1.05 -12.23 -1.87
N THR A 150 0.25 -12.29 -2.20
CA THR A 150 0.73 -12.47 -3.57
C THR A 150 1.16 -13.90 -3.90
N SER A 151 1.11 -14.82 -2.93
CA SER A 151 1.67 -16.18 -3.02
C SER A 151 1.10 -17.03 -4.17
N SER A 152 -0.18 -16.90 -4.50
CA SER A 152 -0.83 -17.67 -5.58
C SER A 152 -0.60 -17.10 -6.98
N PHE A 153 0.10 -15.97 -7.11
CA PHE A 153 0.25 -15.25 -8.37
C PHE A 153 1.69 -15.24 -8.89
N THR A 154 2.53 -16.18 -8.47
CA THR A 154 3.96 -16.23 -8.84
C THR A 154 4.22 -16.21 -10.33
N ASP A 155 3.31 -16.78 -11.12
CA ASP A 155 3.39 -16.87 -12.58
C ASP A 155 3.01 -15.57 -13.30
N SER A 156 2.43 -14.61 -12.58
CA SER A 156 2.14 -13.27 -13.10
C SER A 156 3.43 -12.45 -13.18
N THR A 157 4.02 -12.36 -14.36
CA THR A 157 5.30 -11.66 -14.60
C THR A 157 5.15 -10.36 -15.39
N VAL A 158 4.04 -10.19 -16.09
CA VAL A 158 3.71 -8.99 -16.88
C VAL A 158 2.33 -8.46 -16.48
N PRO A 159 2.19 -7.18 -16.13
CA PRO A 159 0.89 -6.62 -15.75
C PRO A 159 -0.08 -6.61 -16.94
N GLN A 160 -1.35 -6.94 -16.68
CA GLN A 160 -2.45 -6.73 -17.63
C GLN A 160 -3.17 -5.42 -17.28
N TYR A 161 -3.07 -4.43 -18.18
CA TYR A 161 -3.56 -3.08 -17.94
C TYR A 161 -5.02 -2.91 -18.34
N GLU A 162 -5.84 -2.41 -17.42
CA GLU A 162 -7.21 -2.00 -17.73
C GLU A 162 -7.24 -0.80 -18.68
N ARG A 163 -8.17 -0.83 -19.65
CA ARG A 163 -8.37 0.26 -20.62
C ARG A 163 -9.50 1.15 -20.13
N LEU A 164 -9.15 2.38 -19.77
CA LEU A 164 -10.06 3.28 -19.06
C LEU A 164 -10.25 4.59 -19.84
N PRO A 165 -11.38 5.30 -19.65
CA PRO A 165 -11.57 6.64 -20.19
C PRO A 165 -10.48 7.62 -19.73
N PHE A 166 -10.22 8.66 -20.52
CA PHE A 166 -9.20 9.67 -20.19
C PHE A 166 -9.42 10.35 -18.83
N ASN A 167 -10.68 10.52 -18.43
CA ASN A 167 -11.08 11.14 -17.17
C ASN A 167 -11.24 10.14 -16.01
N HIS A 168 -10.81 8.88 -16.17
CA HIS A 168 -10.84 7.91 -15.08
C HIS A 168 -9.89 8.36 -13.95
N PRO A 169 -10.33 8.38 -12.69
CA PRO A 169 -9.50 8.84 -11.58
C PRO A 169 -8.31 7.92 -11.33
N LEU A 170 -7.12 8.50 -11.15
CA LEU A 170 -5.89 7.76 -10.85
C LEU A 170 -5.51 7.84 -9.37
N TYR A 171 -5.57 9.05 -8.79
CA TYR A 171 -5.20 9.31 -7.40
C TYR A 171 -6.21 10.21 -6.69
N ILE A 172 -6.32 10.03 -5.37
CA ILE A 172 -6.92 11.01 -4.46
C ILE A 172 -5.84 11.51 -3.50
N MET A 173 -5.55 12.81 -3.58
CA MET A 173 -4.54 13.51 -2.79
C MET A 173 -5.21 14.55 -1.89
N TYR A 174 -4.80 14.63 -0.63
CA TYR A 174 -5.39 15.53 0.36
C TYR A 174 -4.61 16.84 0.43
N SER A 175 -5.28 17.98 0.24
CA SER A 175 -4.71 19.30 0.51
C SER A 175 -4.82 19.64 2.00
N SER A 176 -3.86 20.41 2.51
CA SER A 176 -3.78 20.84 3.92
C SER A 176 -4.75 21.99 4.27
N GLY A 177 -6.02 21.89 3.88
CA GLY A 177 -7.01 22.97 4.03
C GLY A 177 -6.90 23.68 5.39
N THR A 178 -6.86 25.02 5.37
CA THR A 178 -6.62 25.86 6.57
C THR A 178 -7.79 25.85 7.56
N THR A 179 -8.94 25.32 7.15
CA THR A 179 -10.12 25.08 7.97
C THR A 179 -10.32 23.57 8.01
N GLY A 180 -10.13 22.96 9.19
CA GLY A 180 -10.28 21.51 9.38
C GLY A 180 -11.61 20.98 8.82
N VAL A 181 -11.56 19.73 8.34
CA VAL A 181 -12.73 19.00 7.82
C VAL A 181 -13.74 18.76 8.94
#